data_AF-A0A9D5NE01-F1
#
_entry.id   AF-A0A9D5NE01-F1
#
_cell.length_a   1.000
_cell.length_b   1.000
_cell.length_c   1.000
_cell.angle_alpha   90.00
_cell.angle_beta   90.00
_cell.angle_gamma   90.00
#
_symmetry.space_group_name_H-M   'P 1'
#
loop_
_entity.id
_entity.type
_entity.pdbx_description
1 polymer ?
#
loop_
_entity_poly.entity_id
_entity_poly.type
_entity_poly.pdbx_seq_one_letter_code
_entity_poly.pdbx_strand_id
1 'polypeptide(L)'
;MKIELIKSNLSQVQKITLAGILISLIIILQKVLAINYIPVVPFLRISLGGCALLIFASIFLGPWYGLLIGIAEDLLGYLIFDPKSMSFFPQITAIYGLMGFVSYFVFMLIRQIKNKKVMFIVEMLSFAAVLTAVTLFITLNNEITLYSSTYTIEIWQKIAIPLILFALLAALTICIIFTERYFKKRKDSQLFNAYQVSFACFIIELFVMILFGTLMKGFAFGFQTYPVILITQLMVGFINIPLNTFLISYIMIFAKRKYNVQD
;
A
#
# COMPACT_ATOMS: atom_id res chain seq x y z
N MET A 1 -22.93 -6.36 -17.86
CA MET A 1 -21.60 -6.37 -18.50
C MET A 1 -20.60 -6.98 -17.50
N LYS A 2 -20.16 -8.22 -17.70
CA LYS A 2 -19.18 -8.88 -16.81
C LYS A 2 -17.78 -8.36 -17.17
N ILE A 3 -17.34 -7.31 -16.49
CA ILE A 3 -15.96 -6.82 -16.62
C ILE A 3 -15.17 -7.51 -15.51
N GLU A 4 -14.69 -8.73 -15.76
CA GLU A 4 -13.73 -9.43 -14.90
C GLU A 4 -12.30 -9.14 -15.41
N LEU A 5 -11.45 -8.55 -14.56
CA LEU A 5 -10.03 -8.25 -14.85
C LEU A 5 -9.22 -9.53 -15.08
N ILE A 6 -9.57 -10.57 -14.33
CA ILE A 6 -9.05 -11.93 -14.41
C ILE A 6 -10.26 -12.86 -14.34
N LYS A 7 -10.52 -13.62 -15.40
CA LYS A 7 -11.54 -14.67 -15.39
C LYS A 7 -10.97 -15.89 -14.66
N SER A 8 -11.16 -15.97 -13.34
CA SER A 8 -10.75 -17.15 -12.58
C SER A 8 -11.80 -18.25 -12.69
N ASN A 9 -11.40 -19.43 -13.18
CA ASN A 9 -12.26 -20.64 -13.25
C ASN A 9 -12.49 -21.29 -11.86
N LEU A 10 -12.37 -20.51 -10.79
CA LEU A 10 -12.49 -21.01 -9.43
C LEU A 10 -13.96 -21.17 -9.04
N SER A 11 -14.29 -22.31 -8.44
CA SER A 11 -15.59 -22.50 -7.81
C SER A 11 -15.76 -21.52 -6.64
N GLN A 12 -17.00 -21.24 -6.26
CA GLN A 12 -17.28 -20.33 -5.15
C GLN A 12 -16.63 -20.81 -3.84
N VAL A 13 -16.62 -22.13 -3.60
CA VAL A 13 -15.92 -22.72 -2.45
C VAL A 13 -14.42 -22.42 -2.49
N GLN A 14 -13.76 -22.58 -3.65
CA GLN A 14 -12.35 -22.26 -3.80
C GLN A 14 -12.05 -20.77 -3.57
N LYS A 15 -12.93 -19.87 -4.02
CA LYS A 15 -12.78 -18.43 -3.78
C LYS A 15 -12.85 -18.10 -2.29
N ILE A 16 -13.79 -18.70 -1.56
CA ILE A 16 -13.92 -18.52 -0.10
C ILE A 16 -12.70 -19.09 0.63
N THR A 17 -12.25 -20.30 0.28
CA THR A 17 -11.06 -20.90 0.90
C THR A 17 -9.82 -20.06 0.66
N LEU A 18 -9.62 -19.55 -0.57
CA LEU A 18 -8.48 -18.69 -0.88
C LEU A 18 -8.56 -17.35 -0.14
N ALA A 19 -9.75 -16.76 -0.04
CA ALA A 19 -9.97 -15.55 0.74
C ALA A 19 -9.58 -15.76 2.21
N GLY A 20 -9.98 -16.88 2.83
CA GLY A 20 -9.60 -17.22 4.21
C GLY A 20 -8.09 -17.35 4.40
N ILE A 21 -7.38 -17.99 3.45
CA ILE A 21 -5.91 -18.09 3.47
C ILE A 21 -5.26 -16.72 3.31
N LEU A 22 -5.79 -15.85 2.46
CA LEU A 22 -5.25 -14.50 2.27
C LEU A 22 -5.47 -13.65 3.52
N ILE A 23 -6.65 -13.70 4.14
CA ILE A 23 -6.94 -13.00 5.40
C ILE A 23 -5.93 -13.41 6.48
N SER A 24 -5.69 -14.70 6.68
CA SER A 24 -4.76 -15.17 7.72
C SER A 24 -3.32 -14.73 7.45
N LEU A 25 -2.86 -14.83 6.19
CA LEU A 25 -1.53 -14.34 5.80
C LEU A 25 -1.40 -12.83 6.01
N ILE A 26 -2.41 -12.06 5.63
CA ILE A 26 -2.37 -10.60 5.79
C ILE A 26 -2.30 -10.22 7.27
N ILE A 27 -3.08 -10.85 8.14
CA ILE A 27 -3.03 -10.62 9.58
C ILE A 27 -1.62 -10.90 10.13
N ILE A 28 -1.01 -12.03 9.76
CA ILE A 28 0.35 -12.38 10.20
C ILE A 28 1.36 -11.32 9.74
N LEU A 29 1.30 -10.95 8.46
CA LEU A 29 2.20 -9.96 7.87
C LEU A 29 2.05 -8.56 8.51
N GLN A 30 0.82 -8.14 8.84
CA GLN A 30 0.55 -6.82 9.38
C GLN A 30 0.69 -6.72 10.91
N LYS A 31 0.39 -7.79 11.65
CA LYS A 31 0.39 -7.76 13.13
C LYS A 31 1.66 -8.34 13.73
N VAL A 32 2.21 -9.42 13.16
CA VAL A 32 3.39 -10.12 13.71
C VAL A 32 4.69 -9.58 13.13
N LEU A 33 4.73 -9.34 11.82
CA LEU A 33 5.96 -8.91 11.12
C LEU A 33 6.05 -7.39 10.91
N ALA A 34 5.12 -6.61 11.47
CA ALA A 34 5.21 -5.16 11.39
C ALA A 34 6.38 -4.63 12.21
N ILE A 35 7.13 -3.73 11.60
CA ILE A 35 8.19 -2.99 12.27
C ILE A 35 7.53 -1.74 12.88
N ASN A 36 7.43 -1.75 14.20
CA ASN A 36 6.96 -0.63 14.99
C ASN A 36 8.17 0.13 15.58
N TYR A 37 7.99 1.41 15.88
CA TYR A 37 8.98 2.24 16.57
C TYR A 37 10.35 2.33 15.87
N ILE A 38 10.39 3.05 14.75
CA ILE A 38 11.66 3.36 14.09
C ILE A 38 12.36 4.48 14.86
N PRO A 39 13.63 4.31 15.30
CA PRO A 39 14.32 5.29 16.16
C PRO A 39 14.38 6.71 15.58
N VAL A 40 14.45 6.83 14.25
CA VAL A 40 14.49 8.12 13.55
C VAL A 40 13.12 8.79 13.50
N VAL A 41 12.04 8.00 13.48
CA VAL A 41 10.66 8.46 13.32
C VAL A 41 9.75 7.56 14.16
N PRO A 42 9.61 7.83 15.47
CA PRO A 42 9.01 6.89 16.43
C PRO A 42 7.54 6.57 16.16
N PHE A 43 6.85 7.44 15.40
CA PHE A 43 5.46 7.27 14.97
C PHE A 43 5.31 6.57 13.61
N LEU A 44 6.41 6.21 12.94
CA LEU A 44 6.38 5.43 11.70
C LEU A 44 6.21 3.95 12.01
N ARG A 45 5.18 3.34 11.41
CA ARG A 45 4.98 1.89 11.39
C ARG A 45 5.03 1.40 9.96
N ILE A 46 5.80 0.34 9.73
CA ILE A 46 5.91 -0.30 8.41
C ILE A 46 5.33 -1.71 8.53
N SER A 47 4.31 -2.01 7.73
CA SER A 47 3.75 -3.35 7.57
C SER A 47 4.32 -4.02 6.33
N LEU A 48 4.85 -5.23 6.47
CA LEU A 48 5.48 -5.95 5.36
C LEU A 48 4.45 -6.68 4.50
N GLY A 49 4.07 -6.12 3.35
CA GLY A 49 3.40 -6.88 2.28
C GLY A 49 1.92 -7.23 2.49
N GLY A 50 1.31 -6.86 3.62
CA GLY A 50 -0.13 -7.03 3.85
C GLY A 50 -0.99 -6.33 2.79
N CYS A 51 -0.67 -5.05 2.50
CA CYS A 51 -1.37 -4.29 1.47
C CYS A 51 -1.22 -4.94 0.08
N ALA A 52 -0.04 -5.47 -0.24
CA ALA A 52 0.23 -6.16 -1.50
C ALA A 52 -0.71 -7.35 -1.72
N LEU A 53 -0.89 -8.18 -0.67
CA LEU A 53 -1.76 -9.34 -0.73
C LEU A 53 -3.23 -8.94 -0.84
N LEU A 54 -3.68 -7.87 -0.17
CA LEU A 54 -5.03 -7.37 -0.31
C LEU A 54 -5.32 -6.86 -1.73
N ILE A 55 -4.40 -6.08 -2.30
CA ILE A 55 -4.48 -5.60 -3.68
C ILE A 55 -4.52 -6.79 -4.65
N PHE A 56 -3.66 -7.79 -4.45
CA PHE A 56 -3.66 -9.01 -5.25
C PHE A 56 -5.00 -9.76 -5.14
N ALA A 57 -5.55 -9.90 -3.93
CA ALA A 57 -6.82 -10.56 -3.69
C ALA A 57 -7.96 -9.89 -4.48
N SER A 58 -7.99 -8.56 -4.48
CA SER A 58 -8.94 -7.76 -5.24
C SER A 58 -8.86 -8.03 -6.75
N ILE A 59 -7.65 -8.02 -7.31
CA ILE A 59 -7.42 -8.26 -8.74
C ILE A 59 -7.82 -9.70 -9.14
N PHE A 60 -7.53 -10.68 -8.27
CA PHE A 60 -7.68 -12.10 -8.60
C PHE A 60 -9.08 -12.67 -8.31
N LEU A 61 -9.70 -12.26 -7.20
CA LEU A 61 -11.02 -12.74 -6.76
C LEU A 61 -12.16 -11.77 -7.12
N GLY A 62 -11.83 -10.51 -7.40
CA GLY A 62 -12.78 -9.45 -7.73
C GLY A 62 -12.99 -8.44 -6.59
N PRO A 63 -13.67 -7.31 -6.89
CA PRO A 63 -13.74 -6.15 -5.99
C PRO A 63 -14.47 -6.46 -4.68
N TRP A 64 -15.53 -7.27 -4.73
CA TRP A 64 -16.30 -7.63 -3.54
C TRP A 64 -15.53 -8.54 -2.58
N TYR A 65 -14.76 -9.49 -3.12
CA TYR A 65 -13.87 -10.30 -2.29
C TYR A 65 -12.75 -9.44 -1.70
N GLY A 66 -12.17 -8.51 -2.48
CA GLY A 66 -11.21 -7.53 -1.97
C GLY A 66 -11.77 -6.72 -0.81
N LEU A 67 -12.99 -6.17 -0.95
CA LEU A 67 -13.68 -5.43 0.11
C LEU A 67 -13.87 -6.28 1.37
N LEU A 68 -14.41 -7.49 1.23
CA LEU A 68 -14.68 -8.37 2.36
C LEU A 68 -13.39 -8.81 3.07
N ILE A 69 -12.34 -9.12 2.32
CA ILE A 69 -11.03 -9.47 2.88
C ILE A 69 -10.46 -8.29 3.67
N GLY A 70 -10.53 -7.07 3.12
CA GLY A 70 -10.04 -5.87 3.80
C GLY A 70 -10.80 -5.53 5.09
N ILE A 71 -12.12 -5.76 5.12
CA ILE A 71 -12.91 -5.60 6.35
C ILE A 71 -12.56 -6.72 7.36
N ALA A 72 -12.50 -7.97 6.88
CA ALA A 72 -12.29 -9.12 7.74
C ALA A 72 -10.88 -9.15 8.34
N GLU A 73 -9.83 -8.77 7.60
CA GLU A 73 -8.46 -8.76 8.12
C GLU A 73 -8.29 -7.78 9.28
N ASP A 74 -8.89 -6.59 9.18
CA ASP A 74 -8.78 -5.56 10.21
C ASP A 74 -9.61 -5.94 11.44
N LEU A 75 -10.86 -6.39 11.24
CA LEU A 75 -11.75 -6.78 12.32
C LEU A 75 -11.24 -8.02 13.08
N LEU A 76 -10.83 -9.07 12.36
CA LEU A 76 -10.27 -10.28 12.98
C LEU A 76 -8.89 -9.99 13.57
N GLY A 77 -8.06 -9.19 12.90
CA GLY A 77 -6.78 -8.75 13.42
C GLY A 77 -6.91 -7.99 14.73
N TYR A 78 -7.91 -7.11 14.83
CA TYR A 78 -8.25 -6.41 16.07
C TYR A 78 -8.70 -7.38 17.17
N LEU A 79 -9.66 -8.26 16.87
CA LEU A 79 -10.21 -9.20 17.86
C LEU A 79 -9.16 -10.16 18.43
N ILE A 80 -8.18 -10.56 17.62
CA ILE A 80 -7.15 -11.53 18.03
C ILE A 80 -6.02 -10.84 18.81
N PHE A 81 -5.51 -9.69 18.33
CA PHE A 81 -4.27 -9.10 18.86
C PHE A 81 -4.47 -7.90 19.78
N ASP A 82 -5.54 -7.12 19.58
CA ASP A 82 -5.73 -5.84 20.25
C ASP A 82 -7.06 -5.67 21.02
N PRO A 83 -7.79 -6.72 21.47
CA PRO A 83 -9.15 -6.53 22.01
C PRO A 83 -9.20 -5.77 23.34
N LYS A 84 -8.06 -5.55 24.01
CA LYS A 84 -7.99 -4.91 25.34
C LYS A 84 -7.12 -3.63 25.38
N SER A 85 -6.29 -3.39 24.37
CA SER A 85 -5.27 -2.34 24.39
C SER A 85 -5.74 -1.03 23.76
N MET A 86 -6.59 -1.09 22.73
CA MET A 86 -7.14 0.08 22.05
C MET A 86 -8.62 -0.11 21.71
N SER A 87 -9.34 1.02 21.61
CA SER A 87 -10.72 1.03 21.14
C SER A 87 -10.79 0.63 19.67
N PHE A 88 -11.86 -0.07 19.30
CA PHE A 88 -12.15 -0.36 17.89
C PHE A 88 -12.55 0.93 17.17
N PHE A 89 -11.91 1.21 16.03
CA PHE A 89 -12.21 2.35 15.18
C PHE A 89 -12.73 1.87 13.82
N PRO A 90 -14.06 1.87 13.59
CA PRO A 90 -14.65 1.48 12.31
C PRO A 90 -14.08 2.25 11.11
N GLN A 91 -13.58 3.46 11.36
CA GLN A 91 -12.94 4.31 10.38
C GLN A 91 -11.69 3.65 9.76
N ILE A 92 -10.94 2.88 10.55
CA ILE A 92 -9.74 2.17 10.07
C ILE A 92 -10.15 0.98 9.20
N THR A 93 -11.14 0.21 9.62
CA THR A 93 -11.71 -0.90 8.83
C THR A 93 -12.21 -0.43 7.48
N ALA A 94 -12.83 0.76 7.42
CA ALA A 94 -13.28 1.37 6.17
C ALA A 94 -12.13 1.65 5.19
N ILE A 95 -10.93 2.03 5.67
CA ILE A 95 -9.75 2.26 4.83
C ILE A 95 -9.36 0.95 4.13
N TYR A 96 -9.23 -0.15 4.87
CA TYR A 96 -8.83 -1.45 4.32
C TYR A 96 -9.91 -2.05 3.41
N GLY A 97 -11.18 -1.94 3.78
CA GLY A 97 -12.29 -2.33 2.90
C GLY A 97 -12.30 -1.55 1.58
N LEU A 98 -12.07 -0.23 1.65
CA LEU A 98 -11.97 0.62 0.45
C LEU A 98 -10.73 0.27 -0.37
N MET A 99 -9.59 -0.02 0.26
CA MET A 99 -8.37 -0.42 -0.43
C MET A 99 -8.62 -1.69 -1.25
N GLY A 100 -9.23 -2.69 -0.64
CA GLY A 100 -9.63 -3.92 -1.31
C GLY A 100 -10.62 -3.70 -2.46
N PHE A 101 -11.59 -2.80 -2.29
CA PHE A 101 -12.57 -2.52 -3.35
C PHE A 101 -11.99 -1.73 -4.52
N VAL A 102 -11.33 -0.61 -4.23
CA VAL A 102 -10.82 0.36 -5.22
C VAL A 102 -9.69 -0.20 -6.05
N SER A 103 -8.87 -1.09 -5.47
CA SER A 103 -7.73 -1.72 -6.16
C SER A 103 -8.14 -2.32 -7.51
N TYR A 104 -9.26 -3.04 -7.53
CA TYR A 104 -9.79 -3.64 -8.75
C TYR A 104 -10.02 -2.60 -9.86
N PHE A 105 -10.74 -1.52 -9.55
CA PHE A 105 -11.08 -0.49 -10.53
C PHE A 105 -9.86 0.30 -10.98
N VAL A 106 -8.91 0.56 -10.08
CA VAL A 106 -7.64 1.22 -10.44
C VAL A 106 -6.87 0.38 -11.47
N PHE A 107 -6.71 -0.92 -11.23
CA PHE A 107 -6.05 -1.81 -12.19
C PHE A 107 -6.80 -1.91 -13.52
N MET A 108 -8.13 -1.85 -13.49
CA MET A 108 -8.97 -1.85 -14.70
C MET A 108 -8.71 -0.62 -15.56
N LEU A 109 -8.62 0.56 -14.93
CA LEU A 109 -8.32 1.83 -15.61
C LEU A 109 -6.89 1.86 -16.14
N ILE A 110 -5.92 1.42 -15.34
CA ILE A 110 -4.50 1.42 -15.72
C ILE A 110 -4.22 0.46 -16.88
N ARG A 111 -4.99 -0.61 -17.01
CA ARG A 111 -4.93 -1.52 -18.17
C ARG A 111 -5.17 -0.77 -19.49
N GLN A 112 -5.95 0.30 -19.49
CA GLN A 112 -6.28 1.08 -20.69
C GLN A 112 -5.16 2.04 -21.11
N ILE A 113 -4.23 2.36 -20.22
CA ILE A 113 -3.13 3.30 -20.48
C ILE A 113 -2.01 2.58 -21.25
N LYS A 114 -1.89 2.89 -22.54
CA LYS A 114 -0.88 2.28 -23.43
C LYS A 114 0.54 2.81 -23.17
N ASN A 115 0.68 4.08 -22.79
CA ASN A 115 1.98 4.71 -22.65
C ASN A 115 2.60 4.48 -21.26
N LYS A 116 3.34 3.38 -21.15
CA LYS A 116 3.98 2.94 -19.89
C LYS A 116 5.06 3.88 -19.37
N LYS A 117 5.75 4.60 -20.27
CA LYS A 117 6.79 5.56 -19.88
C LYS A 117 6.21 6.78 -19.19
N VAL A 118 5.05 7.25 -19.67
CA VAL A 118 4.36 8.40 -19.06
C VAL A 118 3.92 8.08 -17.64
N MET A 119 3.37 6.88 -17.38
CA MET A 119 3.01 6.45 -16.02
C MET A 119 4.20 6.53 -15.07
N PHE A 120 5.35 5.98 -15.49
CA PHE A 120 6.57 6.03 -14.69
C PHE A 120 7.07 7.47 -14.44
N ILE A 121 7.05 8.33 -15.46
CA ILE A 121 7.47 9.73 -15.30
C ILE A 121 6.55 10.48 -14.33
N VAL A 122 5.23 10.30 -14.46
CA VAL A 122 4.24 10.92 -13.56
C VAL A 122 4.43 10.43 -12.13
N GLU A 123 4.68 9.13 -11.94
CA GLU A 123 4.99 8.55 -10.63
C GLU A 123 6.23 9.20 -10.01
N MET A 124 7.35 9.28 -10.75
CA MET A 124 8.60 9.87 -10.24
C MET A 124 8.45 11.36 -9.92
N LEU A 125 7.77 12.14 -10.77
CA LEU A 125 7.48 13.55 -10.49
C LEU A 125 6.61 13.71 -9.24
N SER A 126 5.64 12.83 -9.06
CA SER A 126 4.78 12.85 -7.86
C SER A 126 5.58 12.55 -6.60
N PHE A 127 6.48 11.56 -6.62
CA PHE A 127 7.37 11.27 -5.50
C PHE A 127 8.34 12.43 -5.21
N ALA A 128 8.87 13.09 -6.23
CA ALA A 128 9.71 14.27 -6.06
C ALA A 128 8.94 15.44 -5.39
N ALA A 129 7.66 15.63 -5.76
CA ALA A 129 6.78 16.59 -5.12
C ALA A 129 6.52 16.22 -3.65
N VAL A 130 6.26 14.95 -3.35
CA VAL A 130 6.09 14.47 -1.97
C VAL A 130 7.37 14.66 -1.15
N LEU A 131 8.54 14.31 -1.70
CA LEU A 131 9.82 14.51 -1.03
C LEU A 131 10.03 15.99 -0.66
N THR A 132 9.74 16.88 -1.60
CA THR A 132 9.80 18.34 -1.37
C THR A 132 8.84 18.76 -0.26
N ALA A 133 7.58 18.29 -0.30
CA ALA A 133 6.57 18.62 0.70
C ALA A 133 6.96 18.14 2.11
N VAL A 134 7.45 16.91 2.24
CA VAL A 134 7.92 16.35 3.52
C VAL A 134 9.14 17.11 4.03
N THR A 135 10.08 17.44 3.15
CA THR A 135 11.28 18.21 3.50
C THR A 135 10.89 19.60 4.03
N LEU A 136 10.01 20.31 3.32
CA LEU A 136 9.51 21.62 3.76
C LEU A 136 8.77 21.54 5.09
N PHE A 137 7.94 20.51 5.29
CA PHE A 137 7.21 20.34 6.55
C PHE A 137 8.17 20.17 7.73
N ILE A 138 9.17 19.29 7.60
CA ILE A 138 10.11 18.98 8.68
C ILE A 138 11.06 20.14 8.95
N THR A 139 11.43 20.93 7.94
CA THR A 139 12.31 22.09 8.14
C THR A 139 11.59 23.24 8.83
N LEU A 140 10.35 23.52 8.44
CA LEU A 140 9.55 24.64 8.97
C LEU A 140 8.99 24.40 10.38
N ASN A 141 8.78 23.14 10.77
CA ASN A 141 8.28 22.79 12.09
C ASN A 141 9.43 22.37 13.02
N ASN A 142 9.36 22.77 14.29
CA ASN A 142 10.29 22.34 15.34
C ASN A 142 9.65 21.32 16.29
N GLU A 143 8.33 21.25 16.31
CA GLU A 143 7.57 20.40 17.21
C GLU A 143 6.41 19.75 16.46
N ILE A 144 6.07 18.53 16.87
CA ILE A 144 5.01 17.70 16.31
C ILE A 144 4.18 17.20 17.48
N THR A 145 2.88 17.46 17.47
CA THR A 145 1.94 16.92 18.45
C THR A 145 1.27 15.66 17.90
N LEU A 146 1.43 14.55 18.61
CA LEU A 146 0.72 13.30 18.31
C LEU A 146 -0.06 12.88 19.55
N TYR A 147 -1.39 12.80 19.41
CA TYR A 147 -2.32 12.61 20.53
C TYR A 147 -2.14 13.69 21.60
N SER A 148 -1.53 13.36 22.74
CA SER A 148 -1.26 14.24 23.87
C SER A 148 0.23 14.50 24.10
N SER A 149 1.10 13.97 23.24
CA SER A 149 2.56 14.06 23.38
C SER A 149 3.15 14.96 22.32
N THR A 150 3.95 15.94 22.75
CA THR A 150 4.73 16.80 21.86
C THR A 150 6.11 16.21 21.67
N TYR A 151 6.49 15.99 20.42
CA TYR A 151 7.80 15.52 20.01
C TYR A 151 8.57 16.68 19.38
N THR A 152 9.76 16.95 19.89
CA THR A 152 10.68 17.94 19.31
C THR A 152 11.42 17.32 18.13
N ILE A 153 11.46 18.01 16.99
CA ILE A 153 12.25 17.60 15.82
C ILE A 153 13.67 18.13 16.00
N GLU A 154 14.61 17.21 16.20
CA GLU A 154 16.02 17.55 16.32
C GLU A 154 16.65 17.89 14.96
N ILE A 155 17.72 18.68 14.96
CA ILE A 155 18.36 19.15 13.72
C ILE A 155 18.87 17.99 12.85
N TRP A 156 19.35 16.90 13.46
CA TRP A 156 19.80 15.73 12.72
C TRP A 156 18.63 15.01 12.05
N GLN A 157 17.43 15.00 12.62
CA GLN A 157 16.23 14.42 12.00
C GLN A 157 15.81 15.22 10.77
N LYS A 158 15.95 16.55 10.81
CA LYS A 158 15.68 17.44 9.66
C LYS A 158 16.57 17.14 8.46
N ILE A 159 17.76 16.60 8.68
CA ILE A 159 18.71 16.20 7.62
C ILE A 159 18.52 14.73 7.25
N ALA A 160 18.42 13.85 8.25
CA ALA A 160 18.37 12.40 8.05
C ALA A 160 17.08 11.98 7.32
N ILE A 161 15.92 12.55 7.66
CA ILE A 161 14.65 12.13 7.06
C ILE A 161 14.62 12.41 5.55
N PRO A 162 14.88 13.62 5.04
CA PRO A 162 14.96 13.87 3.59
C PRO A 162 16.00 13.01 2.89
N LEU A 163 17.17 12.80 3.50
CA LEU A 163 18.24 11.96 2.95
C LEU A 163 17.77 10.50 2.79
N ILE A 164 17.14 9.94 3.81
CA ILE A 164 16.59 8.58 3.79
C ILE A 164 15.50 8.45 2.73
N LEU A 165 14.58 9.41 2.64
CA LEU A 165 13.53 9.40 1.62
C LEU A 165 14.09 9.52 0.20
N PHE A 166 15.12 10.34 0.00
CA PHE A 166 15.82 10.41 -1.29
C PHE A 166 16.50 9.09 -1.64
N ALA A 167 17.17 8.45 -0.68
CA ALA A 167 17.75 7.12 -0.87
C ALA A 167 16.69 6.06 -1.19
N LEU A 168 15.53 6.11 -0.52
CA LEU A 168 14.40 5.23 -0.80
C LEU A 168 13.80 5.48 -2.19
N LEU A 169 13.71 6.73 -2.65
CA LEU A 169 13.27 7.06 -4.00
C LEU A 169 14.22 6.49 -5.07
N ALA A 170 15.52 6.63 -4.86
CA ALA A 170 16.52 6.02 -5.74
C ALA A 170 16.40 4.48 -5.74
N ALA A 171 16.25 3.87 -4.55
CA ALA A 171 16.06 2.43 -4.41
C ALA A 171 14.77 1.94 -5.10
N LEU A 172 13.67 2.68 -4.96
CA LEU A 172 12.38 2.42 -5.62
C LEU A 172 12.54 2.44 -7.14
N THR A 173 13.21 3.47 -7.66
CA THR A 173 13.51 3.62 -9.10
C THR A 173 14.29 2.41 -9.62
N ILE A 174 15.36 2.01 -8.90
CA ILE A 174 16.17 0.85 -9.25
C ILE A 174 15.34 -0.43 -9.18
N CYS A 175 14.52 -0.60 -8.13
CA CYS A 175 13.69 -1.77 -7.92
C CYS A 175 12.69 -1.98 -9.06
N ILE A 176 11.97 -0.93 -9.48
CA ILE A 176 11.00 -1.00 -10.58
C ILE A 176 11.71 -1.36 -11.89
N ILE A 177 12.84 -0.71 -12.20
CA ILE A 177 13.61 -0.98 -13.42
C ILE A 177 14.17 -2.41 -13.42
N PHE A 178 14.68 -2.88 -12.27
CA PHE A 178 15.21 -4.22 -12.13
C PHE A 178 14.11 -5.27 -12.30
N THR A 179 12.96 -5.07 -11.65
CA THR A 179 11.78 -5.92 -11.73
C THR A 179 11.30 -6.05 -13.18
N GLU A 180 11.17 -4.92 -13.88
CA GLU A 180 10.84 -4.86 -15.31
C GLU A 180 11.84 -5.65 -16.17
N ARG A 181 13.14 -5.45 -15.96
CA ARG A 181 14.19 -6.13 -16.74
C ARG A 181 14.22 -7.62 -16.46
N TYR A 182 14.06 -8.02 -15.20
CA TYR A 182 14.02 -9.42 -14.79
C TYR A 182 12.88 -10.17 -15.48
N PHE A 183 11.68 -9.59 -15.51
CA PHE A 183 10.52 -10.23 -16.13
C PHE A 183 10.55 -10.24 -17.66
N LYS A 184 11.05 -9.17 -18.30
CA LYS A 184 11.27 -9.18 -19.76
C LYS A 184 12.22 -10.28 -20.21
N LYS A 185 13.30 -10.53 -19.46
CA LYS A 185 14.28 -11.58 -19.79
C LYS A 185 13.67 -12.98 -19.74
N ARG A 186 12.71 -13.23 -18.85
CA ARG A 186 12.07 -14.55 -18.71
C ARG A 186 10.98 -14.84 -19.76
N LYS A 187 10.65 -13.89 -20.64
CA LYS A 187 9.51 -13.97 -21.58
C LYS A 187 8.18 -14.33 -20.89
N ASP A 188 8.08 -14.12 -19.58
CA ASP A 188 6.83 -14.30 -18.85
C ASP A 188 5.88 -13.18 -19.30
N SER A 189 4.83 -13.52 -20.04
CA SER A 189 3.79 -12.56 -20.43
C SER A 189 2.95 -12.21 -19.21
N GLN A 190 3.38 -11.20 -18.45
CA GLN A 190 2.58 -10.68 -17.35
C GLN A 190 1.33 -9.97 -17.88
N LEU A 191 0.20 -10.12 -17.17
CA LEU A 191 -1.02 -9.33 -17.40
C LEU A 191 -0.76 -7.83 -17.28
N PHE A 192 0.11 -7.46 -16.33
CA PHE A 192 0.55 -6.09 -16.09
C PHE A 192 2.06 -6.02 -16.05
N ASN A 193 2.59 -4.95 -16.63
CA ASN A 193 4.01 -4.67 -16.57
C ASN A 193 4.40 -4.09 -15.20
N ALA A 194 5.68 -4.16 -14.81
CA ALA A 194 6.12 -3.64 -13.50
C ALA A 194 5.78 -2.15 -13.33
N TYR A 195 5.93 -1.34 -14.39
CA TYR A 195 5.51 0.07 -14.38
C TYR A 195 4.00 0.26 -14.14
N GLN A 196 3.15 -0.62 -14.69
CA GLN A 196 1.70 -0.53 -14.49
C GLN A 196 1.31 -0.94 -13.07
N VAL A 197 1.93 -2.00 -12.55
CA VAL A 197 1.72 -2.42 -11.16
C VAL A 197 2.16 -1.33 -10.20
N SER A 198 3.32 -0.71 -10.42
CA SER A 198 3.82 0.38 -9.57
C SER A 198 2.92 1.59 -9.58
N PHE A 199 2.55 2.05 -10.79
CA PHE A 199 1.64 3.17 -10.93
C PHE A 199 0.27 2.89 -10.27
N ALA A 200 -0.24 1.66 -10.36
CA ALA A 200 -1.47 1.27 -9.68
C ALA A 200 -1.33 1.30 -8.17
N CYS A 201 -0.24 0.75 -7.63
CA CYS A 201 0.06 0.80 -6.20
C CYS A 201 0.19 2.24 -5.72
N PHE A 202 0.86 3.10 -6.49
CA PHE A 202 0.97 4.54 -6.20
C PHE A 202 -0.40 5.22 -6.11
N ILE A 203 -1.27 5.01 -7.10
CA ILE A 203 -2.62 5.60 -7.10
C ILE A 203 -3.46 5.07 -5.92
N ILE A 204 -3.42 3.77 -5.64
CA ILE A 204 -4.15 3.16 -4.52
C ILE A 204 -3.65 3.73 -3.19
N GLU A 205 -2.33 3.78 -2.99
CA GLU A 205 -1.73 4.31 -1.77
C GLU A 205 -2.08 5.80 -1.60
N LEU A 206 -1.98 6.60 -2.67
CA LEU A 206 -2.29 8.03 -2.64
C LEU A 206 -3.75 8.29 -2.25
N PHE A 207 -4.70 7.66 -2.93
CA PHE A 207 -6.11 7.94 -2.67
C PHE A 207 -6.63 7.27 -1.40
N VAL A 208 -6.28 6.02 -1.15
CA VAL A 208 -6.86 5.25 -0.05
C VAL A 208 -6.06 5.41 1.22
N MET A 209 -4.76 5.14 1.19
CA MET A 209 -3.95 5.20 2.40
C MET A 209 -3.68 6.63 2.81
N ILE A 210 -3.17 7.47 1.90
CA ILE A 210 -2.72 8.84 2.19
C ILE A 210 -3.92 9.80 2.36
N LEU A 211 -4.73 10.01 1.32
CA LEU A 211 -5.82 11.00 1.37
C LEU A 211 -6.96 10.53 2.27
N PHE A 212 -7.61 9.43 1.92
CA PHE A 212 -8.74 8.92 2.70
C PHE A 212 -8.30 8.44 4.09
N GLY A 213 -7.17 7.73 4.19
CA GLY A 213 -6.70 7.20 5.46
C GLY A 213 -6.22 8.28 6.43
N THR A 214 -5.60 9.37 5.98
CA THR A 214 -5.33 10.52 6.87
C THR A 214 -6.64 11.15 7.34
N LEU A 215 -7.62 11.37 6.45
CA LEU A 215 -8.91 11.94 6.82
C LEU A 215 -9.64 11.09 7.86
N MET A 216 -9.72 9.78 7.65
CA MET A 216 -10.39 8.84 8.55
C MET A 216 -9.68 8.73 9.90
N LYS A 217 -8.34 8.76 9.92
CA LYS A 217 -7.58 8.82 11.17
C LYS A 217 -7.72 10.17 11.88
N GLY A 218 -7.87 11.28 11.15
CA GLY A 218 -8.22 12.58 11.70
C GLY A 218 -9.57 12.58 12.42
N PHE A 219 -10.57 11.88 11.85
CA PHE A 219 -11.85 11.65 12.54
C PHE A 219 -11.73 10.74 13.76
N ALA A 220 -10.87 9.70 13.72
CA ALA A 220 -10.70 8.76 14.81
C ALA A 220 -9.89 9.33 15.99
N PHE A 221 -8.85 10.12 15.72
CA PHE A 221 -7.84 10.55 16.69
C PHE A 221 -7.82 12.07 16.92
N GLY A 222 -8.64 12.83 16.20
CA GLY A 222 -8.71 14.28 16.26
C GLY A 222 -7.84 14.98 15.22
N PHE A 223 -8.38 16.03 14.60
CA PHE A 223 -7.76 16.77 13.51
C PHE A 223 -6.48 17.54 13.88
N GLN A 224 -6.18 17.71 15.17
CA GLN A 224 -4.91 18.29 15.62
C GLN A 224 -3.72 17.42 15.18
N THR A 225 -3.90 16.10 15.10
CA THR A 225 -2.87 15.15 14.67
C THR A 225 -2.78 14.98 13.15
N TYR A 226 -3.71 15.58 12.40
CA TYR A 226 -3.87 15.37 10.95
C TYR A 226 -2.58 15.66 10.15
N PRO A 227 -1.88 16.80 10.33
CA PRO A 227 -0.68 17.09 9.53
C PRO A 227 0.43 16.06 9.74
N VAL A 228 0.59 15.60 10.99
CA VAL A 228 1.59 14.61 11.35
C VAL A 228 1.27 13.26 10.73
N ILE A 229 0.01 12.84 10.81
CA ILE A 229 -0.47 11.60 10.20
C ILE A 229 -0.26 11.64 8.68
N LEU A 230 -0.55 12.77 8.04
CA LEU A 230 -0.38 12.95 6.60
C LEU A 230 1.09 12.76 6.19
N ILE A 231 2.00 13.47 6.87
CA ILE A 231 3.43 13.41 6.58
C ILE A 231 3.97 12.01 6.83
N THR A 232 3.56 11.38 7.92
CA THR A 232 3.94 9.99 8.24
C THR A 232 3.50 9.04 7.13
N GLN A 233 2.27 9.16 6.62
CA GLN A 233 1.78 8.30 5.55
C GLN A 233 2.47 8.56 4.21
N LEU A 234 2.77 9.82 3.89
CA LEU A 234 3.58 10.18 2.74
C LEU A 234 4.97 9.51 2.81
N MET A 235 5.59 9.49 3.98
CA MET A 235 6.86 8.81 4.21
C MET A 235 6.75 7.28 4.06
N VAL A 236 5.71 6.66 4.65
CA VAL A 236 5.45 5.22 4.50
C VAL A 236 5.25 4.84 3.03
N GLY A 237 4.65 5.70 2.21
CA GLY A 237 4.44 5.47 0.78
C GLY A 237 5.73 5.14 0.01
N PHE A 238 6.88 5.73 0.38
CA PHE A 238 8.18 5.42 -0.24
C PHE A 238 8.64 3.98 -0.02
N ILE A 239 8.12 3.31 1.01
CA ILE A 239 8.48 1.94 1.37
C ILE A 239 7.40 0.97 0.88
N ASN A 240 6.13 1.30 1.11
CA ASN A 240 5.01 0.44 0.77
C ASN A 240 4.87 0.25 -0.74
N ILE A 241 4.96 1.32 -1.53
CA ILE A 241 4.75 1.25 -2.99
C ILE A 241 5.75 0.29 -3.65
N PRO A 242 7.09 0.39 -3.48
CA PRO A 242 8.02 -0.53 -4.13
C PRO A 242 7.86 -1.96 -3.62
N LEU A 243 7.61 -2.13 -2.32
CA LEU A 243 7.38 -3.44 -1.73
C LEU A 243 6.13 -4.11 -2.33
N ASN A 244 5.03 -3.37 -2.42
CA ASN A 244 3.78 -3.84 -3.00
C ASN A 244 3.95 -4.14 -4.49
N THR A 245 4.65 -3.28 -5.24
CA THR A 245 4.97 -3.49 -6.66
C THR A 245 5.71 -4.79 -6.88
N PHE A 246 6.77 -5.03 -6.09
CA PHE A 246 7.57 -6.24 -6.20
C PHE A 246 6.75 -7.49 -5.88
N LEU A 247 6.05 -7.49 -4.75
CA LEU A 247 5.24 -8.63 -4.31
C LEU A 247 4.10 -8.95 -5.27
N ILE A 248 3.32 -7.96 -5.70
CA ILE A 248 2.21 -8.16 -6.63
C ILE A 248 2.74 -8.68 -7.97
N SER A 249 3.79 -8.06 -8.52
CA SER A 249 4.37 -8.49 -9.80
C SER A 249 4.86 -9.94 -9.75
N TYR A 250 5.44 -10.34 -8.62
CA TYR A 250 5.90 -11.72 -8.40
C TYR A 250 4.71 -12.69 -8.27
N ILE A 251 3.76 -12.42 -7.38
CA ILE A 251 2.61 -13.29 -7.12
C ILE A 251 1.74 -13.47 -8.37
N MET A 252 1.56 -12.42 -9.17
CA MET A 252 0.79 -12.48 -10.41
C MET A 252 1.37 -13.48 -11.43
N ILE A 253 2.68 -13.66 -11.47
CA ILE A 253 3.30 -14.68 -12.34
C ILE A 253 2.96 -16.09 -11.87
N PHE A 254 3.06 -16.34 -10.56
CA PHE A 254 2.70 -17.64 -10.00
C PHE A 254 1.23 -17.96 -10.24
N ALA A 255 0.36 -16.97 -10.08
CA ALA A 255 -1.07 -17.11 -10.34
C ALA A 255 -1.35 -17.46 -11.81
N LYS A 256 -0.73 -16.75 -12.77
CA LYS A 256 -0.92 -17.02 -14.21
C LYS A 256 -0.46 -18.43 -14.59
N ARG A 257 0.71 -18.87 -14.12
CA ARG A 257 1.27 -20.20 -14.42
C ARG A 257 0.43 -21.35 -13.89
N LYS A 258 -0.20 -21.20 -12.73
CA LYS A 258 -0.96 -22.27 -12.07
C LYS A 258 -2.42 -22.34 -12.51
N TYR A 259 -3.04 -21.21 -12.84
CA TYR A 259 -4.49 -21.13 -13.08
C TYR A 259 -4.88 -20.85 -14.54
N ASN A 260 -3.95 -20.88 -15.50
CA ASN A 260 -4.21 -20.61 -16.92
C ASN A 260 -5.08 -19.35 -17.12
N VAL A 261 -4.75 -18.28 -16.39
CA VAL A 261 -5.47 -17.02 -16.51
C VAL A 261 -5.31 -16.50 -17.93
N GLN A 262 -6.42 -16.49 -18.69
CA GLN A 262 -6.48 -15.92 -20.03
C GLN A 262 -6.59 -14.40 -19.95
N ASP A 263 -5.87 -13.71 -20.83
CA ASP A 263 -5.77 -12.24 -20.87
C ASP A 263 -7.09 -11.57 -21.32
#